data_AF-A0A4Y0BLM3-F1
#
_entry.id   AF-A0A4Y0BLM3-F1
#
_cell.length_a   1.000
_cell.length_b   1.000
_cell.length_c   1.000
_cell.angle_alpha   90.00
_cell.angle_beta   90.00
_cell.angle_gamma   90.00
#
_symmetry.space_group_name_H-M   'P 1'
#
loop_
_entity.id
_entity.type
_entity.pdbx_description
1 polymer ?
#
loop_
_entity_poly.entity_id
_entity_poly.type
_entity_poly.pdbx_seq_one_letter_code
_entity_poly.pdbx_strand_id
1 'polypeptide(L)'
;MPENFTIRELNLFDRYLFRELLELVDFTVQPSGSGEESCCPCYHFLPRFVRDLPDNGKEVLAMSEVLRYLLDNSGPLVPPDMLKEMMDMSQNEWQDYVDYVKGMVVTNPGMKPCSVRVDQLDRNVGDVPEATAIDDQGLVHPVIVHFGIRPPQLSYAGNPEYQKAWREYIKFRHLIANMSKPSFEDKRKLETKENRLLEMRMQGRMKRNITIAVSAKSFHRTGIMCDMVQHAMLIPVLTGHLRFHRSLNVLEQYIGYTFTNRYTLQLALTHPSYKENFGTNPDHARNSLTNCGIRQPEYGDRKIHYMNTRKRGINTLISIMSRFGKEHETDSNITHNERLEFLGDAVVEFITSIHLFHMFPDLEEGGLGNVSGSHCAESTFGGAGKETTPGRVYAVRTRVRFVSRAGATSRAGELF
;
A
#
# COMPACT_ATOMS: atom_id res chain seq x y z
N MET A 1 -8.40 30.44 2.13
CA MET A 1 -8.94 29.20 1.51
C MET A 1 -8.92 29.44 0.01
N PRO A 2 -8.52 28.48 -0.85
CA PRO A 2 -8.60 28.70 -2.29
C PRO A 2 -10.06 28.94 -2.68
N GLU A 3 -10.34 29.95 -3.50
CA GLU A 3 -11.72 30.38 -3.83
C GLU A 3 -12.16 29.92 -5.23
N ASN A 4 -11.22 29.74 -6.15
CA ASN A 4 -11.49 29.52 -7.58
C ASN A 4 -11.66 28.03 -7.94
N PHE A 5 -12.62 27.36 -7.31
CA PHE A 5 -13.03 25.99 -7.67
C PHE A 5 -14.52 25.74 -7.40
N THR A 6 -15.11 24.79 -8.12
CA THR A 6 -16.45 24.28 -7.83
C THR A 6 -16.40 22.80 -7.43
N ILE A 7 -17.35 22.38 -6.59
CA ILE A 7 -17.41 20.98 -6.10
C ILE A 7 -17.61 19.99 -7.26
N ARG A 8 -18.36 20.39 -8.30
CA ARG A 8 -18.59 19.54 -9.47
C ARG A 8 -17.31 19.25 -10.24
N GLU A 9 -16.44 20.25 -10.42
CA GLU A 9 -15.14 20.08 -11.08
C GLU A 9 -14.27 19.09 -10.30
N LEU A 10 -14.25 19.19 -8.97
CA LEU A 10 -13.49 18.27 -8.12
C LEU A 10 -14.01 16.84 -8.24
N ASN A 11 -15.32 16.64 -8.26
CA ASN A 11 -15.92 15.31 -8.39
C ASN A 11 -15.63 14.67 -9.75
N LEU A 12 -15.64 15.47 -10.83
CA LEU A 12 -15.27 15.00 -12.17
C LEU A 12 -13.80 14.58 -12.22
N PHE A 13 -12.91 15.41 -11.66
CA PHE A 13 -11.49 15.10 -11.61
C PHE A 13 -11.18 13.88 -10.73
N ASP A 14 -11.83 13.75 -9.56
CA ASP A 14 -11.71 12.59 -8.67
C ASP A 14 -12.11 11.29 -9.38
N ARG A 15 -13.24 11.29 -10.09
CA ARG A 15 -13.70 10.15 -10.88
C ARG A 15 -12.72 9.80 -12.00
N TYR A 16 -12.28 10.80 -12.76
CA TYR A 16 -11.34 10.61 -13.86
C TYR A 16 -10.00 10.03 -13.36
N LEU A 17 -9.41 10.62 -12.33
CA LEU A 17 -8.10 10.21 -11.82
C LEU A 17 -8.15 8.86 -11.10
N PHE A 18 -9.03 8.69 -10.09
CA PHE A 18 -8.97 7.52 -9.22
C PHE A 18 -9.68 6.30 -9.80
N ARG A 19 -10.78 6.48 -10.54
CA ARG A 19 -11.56 5.35 -11.08
C ARG A 19 -11.15 4.98 -12.49
N GLU A 20 -11.02 5.98 -13.37
CA GLU A 20 -10.76 5.72 -14.78
C GLU A 20 -9.27 5.50 -15.03
N LEU A 21 -8.39 6.42 -14.59
CA LEU A 21 -6.95 6.28 -14.84
C LEU A 21 -6.27 5.25 -13.94
N LEU A 22 -6.50 5.31 -12.62
CA LEU A 22 -5.78 4.48 -11.64
C LEU A 22 -6.50 3.20 -11.24
N GLU A 23 -7.75 2.99 -11.67
CA GLU A 23 -8.57 1.79 -11.37
C GLU A 23 -8.65 1.42 -9.87
N LEU A 24 -8.75 2.41 -8.99
CA LEU A 24 -8.89 2.19 -7.55
C LEU A 24 -10.35 1.87 -7.18
N VAL A 25 -10.87 0.73 -7.65
CA VAL A 25 -12.28 0.32 -7.51
C VAL A 25 -12.72 0.21 -6.05
N ASP A 26 -11.84 -0.30 -5.18
CA ASP A 26 -12.13 -0.48 -3.75
C ASP A 26 -12.00 0.83 -2.94
N PHE A 27 -11.48 1.90 -3.53
CA PHE A 27 -11.32 3.17 -2.85
C PHE A 27 -12.63 3.96 -2.86
N THR A 28 -13.25 4.10 -1.69
CA THR A 28 -14.51 4.82 -1.53
C THR A 28 -14.41 5.89 -0.44
N VAL A 29 -14.68 7.13 -0.84
CA VAL A 29 -14.78 8.30 0.07
C VAL A 29 -16.23 8.56 0.53
N GLN A 30 -17.18 7.83 -0.02
CA GLN A 30 -18.59 7.94 0.36
C GLN A 30 -18.88 7.27 1.71
N PRO A 31 -19.90 7.75 2.44
CA PRO A 31 -20.39 7.08 3.63
C PRO A 31 -20.82 5.63 3.34
N SER A 32 -20.61 4.74 4.30
CA SER A 32 -21.01 3.34 4.17
C SER A 32 -22.54 3.23 4.03
N GLY A 33 -23.02 2.70 2.90
CA GLY A 33 -24.45 2.44 2.65
C GLY A 33 -25.20 3.54 1.90
N SER A 34 -24.54 4.63 1.50
CA SER A 34 -25.10 5.62 0.57
C SER A 34 -24.71 5.31 -0.88
N GLY A 35 -25.63 5.49 -1.82
CA GLY A 35 -25.35 5.42 -3.26
C GLY A 35 -24.72 6.71 -3.78
N GLU A 36 -24.08 6.64 -4.95
CA GLU A 36 -23.32 7.77 -5.50
C GLU A 36 -24.17 9.00 -5.84
N GLU A 37 -25.46 8.79 -6.09
CA GLU A 37 -26.38 9.85 -6.49
C GLU A 37 -27.09 10.52 -5.29
N SER A 38 -27.07 9.90 -4.11
CA SER A 38 -27.82 10.38 -2.95
C SER A 38 -26.97 11.08 -1.88
N CYS A 39 -25.64 11.03 -1.97
CA CYS A 39 -24.76 11.57 -0.93
C CYS A 39 -23.46 12.17 -1.46
N CYS A 40 -23.06 13.29 -0.86
CA CYS A 40 -21.77 13.93 -1.09
C CYS A 40 -20.63 13.09 -0.47
N PRO A 41 -19.46 12.95 -1.13
CA PRO A 41 -18.33 12.27 -0.53
C PRO A 41 -17.82 13.00 0.73
N CYS A 42 -17.20 12.26 1.65
CA CYS A 42 -16.67 12.83 2.90
C CYS A 42 -15.47 13.77 2.68
N TYR A 43 -14.80 13.64 1.53
CA TYR A 43 -13.59 14.38 1.17
C TYR A 43 -13.64 14.72 -0.32
N HIS A 44 -13.14 15.91 -0.66
CA HIS A 44 -12.88 16.33 -2.04
C HIS A 44 -11.40 16.67 -2.17
N PHE A 45 -10.81 16.36 -3.33
CA PHE A 45 -9.39 16.59 -3.59
C PHE A 45 -9.21 17.63 -4.69
N LEU A 46 -8.47 18.69 -4.38
CA LEU A 46 -8.10 19.75 -5.31
C LEU A 46 -6.61 19.62 -5.65
N PRO A 47 -6.24 19.35 -6.92
CA PRO A 47 -4.84 19.42 -7.34
C PRO A 47 -4.32 20.86 -7.19
N ARG A 48 -3.08 21.02 -6.73
CA ARG A 48 -2.47 22.34 -6.53
C ARG A 48 -1.30 22.53 -7.48
N PHE A 49 -1.45 23.47 -8.40
CA PHE A 49 -0.38 24.00 -9.21
C PHE A 49 -0.06 25.39 -8.71
N VAL A 50 1.21 25.62 -8.35
CA VAL A 50 1.64 26.82 -7.65
C VAL A 50 2.70 27.54 -8.48
N ARG A 51 2.54 28.86 -8.61
CA ARG A 51 3.54 29.78 -9.15
C ARG A 51 4.09 30.63 -8.02
N ASP A 52 5.41 30.66 -7.87
CA ASP A 52 6.07 31.52 -6.91
C ASP A 52 6.13 32.96 -7.45
N LEU A 53 5.76 33.93 -6.60
CA LEU A 53 5.82 35.36 -6.88
C LEU A 53 7.08 35.96 -6.23
N PRO A 54 7.63 37.07 -6.77
CA PRO A 54 8.87 37.68 -6.29
C PRO A 54 8.82 38.11 -4.82
N ASP A 55 7.64 38.45 -4.28
CA ASP A 55 7.47 38.91 -2.90
C ASP A 55 7.17 37.78 -1.90
N ASN A 56 7.70 36.56 -2.12
CA ASN A 56 7.34 35.34 -1.37
C ASN A 56 5.84 34.99 -1.38
N GLY A 57 5.07 35.61 -2.29
CA GLY A 57 3.69 35.24 -2.56
C GLY A 57 3.63 33.93 -3.33
N LYS A 58 2.50 33.22 -3.20
CA LYS A 58 2.21 32.01 -3.98
C LYS A 58 0.86 32.14 -4.63
N GLU A 59 0.82 31.97 -5.93
CA GLU A 59 -0.41 31.95 -6.70
C GLU A 59 -0.80 30.50 -7.00
N VAL A 60 -2.07 30.18 -6.79
CA VAL A 60 -2.63 28.84 -7.03
C VAL A 60 -3.52 28.89 -8.26
N LEU A 61 -3.29 27.98 -9.20
CA LEU A 61 -4.08 27.88 -10.42
C LEU A 61 -5.53 27.49 -10.12
N ALA A 62 -6.47 28.10 -10.84
CA ALA A 62 -7.90 27.78 -10.76
C ALA A 62 -8.20 26.39 -11.34
N MET A 63 -9.21 25.71 -10.79
CA MET A 63 -9.59 24.36 -11.24
C MET A 63 -10.11 24.33 -12.68
N SER A 64 -10.75 25.41 -13.13
CA SER A 64 -11.23 25.56 -14.51
C SER A 64 -10.09 25.50 -15.54
N GLU A 65 -8.95 26.12 -15.24
CA GLU A 65 -7.76 26.08 -16.12
C GLU A 65 -7.11 24.69 -16.12
N VAL A 66 -7.14 23.97 -14.99
CA VAL A 66 -6.68 22.58 -14.92
C VAL A 66 -7.53 21.70 -15.84
N LEU A 67 -8.86 21.81 -15.77
CA LEU A 67 -9.74 21.03 -16.65
C LEU A 67 -9.57 21.42 -18.12
N ARG A 68 -9.40 22.72 -18.42
CA ARG A 68 -9.12 23.18 -19.78
C ARG A 68 -7.84 22.57 -20.32
N TYR A 69 -6.76 22.58 -19.54
CA TYR A 69 -5.49 21.94 -19.89
C TYR A 69 -5.65 20.43 -20.15
N LEU A 70 -6.42 19.72 -19.32
CA LEU A 70 -6.68 18.29 -19.53
C LEU A 70 -7.48 18.02 -20.81
N LEU A 71 -8.45 18.87 -21.13
CA LEU A 71 -9.23 18.78 -22.37
C LEU A 71 -8.37 19.08 -23.59
N ASP A 72 -7.56 20.13 -23.55
CA ASP A 72 -6.67 20.53 -24.65
C ASP A 72 -5.61 19.44 -24.94
N ASN A 73 -5.17 18.72 -23.90
CA ASN A 73 -4.27 17.56 -24.05
C ASN A 73 -4.99 16.26 -24.40
N SER A 74 -6.32 16.19 -24.28
CA SER A 74 -7.09 15.00 -24.56
C SER A 74 -7.14 14.76 -26.07
N GLY A 75 -6.24 13.92 -26.55
CA GLY A 75 -6.14 13.55 -27.96
C GLY A 75 -5.32 12.28 -28.14
N PRO A 76 -5.16 11.77 -29.38
CA PRO A 76 -4.34 10.61 -29.64
C PRO A 76 -2.89 10.82 -29.16
N LEU A 77 -2.22 9.75 -28.73
CA LEU A 77 -0.82 9.79 -28.28
C LEU A 77 0.10 10.36 -29.33
N VAL A 78 -0.11 10.00 -30.59
CA VAL A 78 0.58 10.60 -31.73
C VAL A 78 -0.50 11.05 -32.71
N PRO A 79 -0.55 12.35 -33.07
CA PRO A 79 -1.51 12.86 -34.04
C PRO A 79 -1.41 12.11 -35.39
N PRO A 80 -2.54 11.87 -36.09
CA PRO A 80 -2.54 11.17 -37.37
C PRO A 80 -1.63 11.80 -38.44
N ASP A 81 -1.48 13.12 -38.42
CA ASP A 81 -0.61 13.83 -39.37
C ASP A 81 0.87 13.54 -39.07
N MET A 82 1.24 13.53 -37.80
CA MET A 82 2.59 13.16 -37.36
C MET A 82 2.90 11.68 -37.63
N LEU A 83 1.90 10.79 -37.60
CA LEU A 83 2.08 9.37 -37.94
C LEU A 83 2.48 9.18 -39.41
N LYS A 84 1.96 10.01 -40.33
CA LYS A 84 2.30 9.94 -41.76
C LYS A 84 3.74 10.35 -42.02
N GLU A 85 4.20 11.38 -41.32
CA GLU A 85 5.55 11.95 -41.46
C GLU A 85 6.58 11.29 -40.52
N MET A 86 6.16 10.36 -39.67
CA MET A 86 6.98 9.78 -38.60
C MET A 86 8.30 9.18 -39.10
N MET A 87 8.28 8.53 -40.26
CA MET A 87 9.47 7.90 -40.85
C MET A 87 10.41 8.92 -41.53
N ASP A 88 9.86 10.04 -41.98
CA ASP A 88 10.60 11.08 -42.70
C ASP A 88 11.17 12.17 -41.76
N MET A 89 10.56 12.33 -40.58
CA MET A 89 11.01 13.26 -39.54
C MET A 89 12.42 12.94 -39.03
N SER A 90 13.21 13.98 -38.77
CA SER A 90 14.56 13.82 -38.22
C SER A 90 14.54 13.19 -36.81
N GLN A 91 15.65 12.57 -36.42
CA GLN A 91 15.77 11.93 -35.11
C GLN A 91 15.65 12.94 -33.95
N ASN A 92 16.12 14.17 -34.15
CA ASN A 92 16.08 15.20 -33.11
C ASN A 92 14.65 15.71 -32.88
N GLU A 93 13.91 16.01 -33.95
CA GLU A 93 12.51 16.46 -33.85
C GLU A 93 11.62 15.38 -33.21
N TRP A 94 11.90 14.11 -33.49
CA TRP A 94 11.25 13.01 -32.78
C TRP A 94 11.58 13.01 -31.31
N GLN A 95 12.86 13.13 -30.98
CA GLN A 95 13.33 13.06 -29.60
C GLN A 95 12.72 14.18 -28.76
N ASP A 96 12.58 15.39 -29.30
CA ASP A 96 11.88 16.49 -28.65
C ASP A 96 10.42 16.14 -28.33
N TYR A 97 9.73 15.46 -29.27
CA TYR A 97 8.37 14.97 -29.03
C TYR A 97 8.31 13.84 -27.99
N VAL A 98 9.25 12.89 -28.05
CA VAL A 98 9.37 11.81 -27.07
C VAL A 98 9.60 12.37 -25.68
N ASP A 99 10.49 13.35 -25.53
CA ASP A 99 10.78 13.99 -24.25
C ASP A 99 9.60 14.83 -23.72
N TYR A 100 8.75 15.36 -24.61
CA TYR A 100 7.48 15.98 -24.22
C TYR A 100 6.48 14.98 -23.61
N VAL A 101 6.34 13.78 -24.20
CA VAL A 101 5.39 12.76 -23.70
C VAL A 101 5.97 11.86 -22.60
N LYS A 102 7.28 11.91 -22.39
CA LYS A 102 7.99 11.07 -21.43
C LYS A 102 7.53 11.35 -20.00
N GLY A 103 7.20 10.28 -19.29
CA GLY A 103 6.67 10.33 -17.93
C GLY A 103 5.17 10.68 -17.85
N MET A 104 4.52 10.94 -19.00
CA MET A 104 3.07 11.11 -19.07
C MET A 104 2.36 9.77 -18.93
N VAL A 105 1.21 9.78 -18.28
CA VAL A 105 0.29 8.65 -18.24
C VAL A 105 -0.61 8.71 -19.46
N VAL A 106 -0.63 7.64 -20.24
CA VAL A 106 -1.52 7.49 -21.40
C VAL A 106 -2.58 6.46 -21.08
N THR A 107 -3.76 6.62 -21.67
CA THR A 107 -4.90 5.75 -21.41
C THR A 107 -5.50 5.21 -22.70
N ASN A 108 -5.91 3.94 -22.68
CA ASN A 108 -6.66 3.29 -23.76
C ASN A 108 -7.97 2.73 -23.17
N PRO A 109 -9.08 3.47 -23.30
CA PRO A 109 -10.36 3.05 -22.77
C PRO A 109 -10.80 1.69 -23.37
N GLY A 110 -11.02 0.70 -22.52
CA GLY A 110 -11.44 -0.66 -22.93
C GLY A 110 -10.31 -1.71 -22.92
N MET A 111 -9.06 -1.29 -22.78
CA MET A 111 -7.93 -2.20 -22.54
C MET A 111 -7.69 -2.39 -21.03
N LYS A 112 -7.17 -3.55 -20.62
CA LYS A 112 -6.68 -3.79 -19.26
C LYS A 112 -5.19 -4.16 -19.31
N PRO A 113 -4.28 -3.43 -18.63
CA PRO A 113 -4.54 -2.20 -17.86
C PRO A 113 -4.98 -1.04 -18.78
N CYS A 114 -5.85 -0.16 -18.28
CA CYS A 114 -6.34 0.98 -19.06
C CYS A 114 -5.27 2.06 -19.24
N SER A 115 -4.42 2.28 -18.23
CA SER A 115 -3.45 3.37 -18.21
C SER A 115 -2.03 2.88 -17.94
N VAL A 116 -1.08 3.45 -18.67
CA VAL A 116 0.35 3.09 -18.62
C VAL A 116 1.19 4.36 -18.74
N ARG A 117 2.31 4.44 -18.00
CA ARG A 117 3.30 5.51 -18.13
C ARG A 117 4.18 5.28 -19.36
N VAL A 118 4.37 6.31 -20.18
CA VAL A 118 5.32 6.30 -21.30
C VAL A 118 6.72 6.59 -20.77
N ASP A 119 7.66 5.64 -20.90
CA ASP A 119 9.07 5.89 -20.57
C ASP A 119 9.90 6.19 -21.81
N GLN A 120 9.64 5.48 -22.91
CA GLN A 120 10.20 5.73 -24.23
C GLN A 120 9.13 5.45 -25.29
N LEU A 121 9.32 6.02 -26.48
CA LEU A 121 8.43 5.83 -27.63
C LEU A 121 9.28 5.57 -28.88
N ASP A 122 9.24 4.32 -29.35
CA ASP A 122 10.09 3.84 -30.43
C ASP A 122 9.32 3.81 -31.75
N ARG A 123 9.98 4.23 -32.83
CA ARG A 123 9.44 4.14 -34.21
C ARG A 123 9.48 2.71 -34.76
N ASN A 124 10.41 1.91 -34.24
CA ASN A 124 10.62 0.55 -34.69
C ASN A 124 9.58 -0.39 -34.09
N VAL A 125 8.88 -1.12 -34.95
CA VAL A 125 7.80 -2.03 -34.55
C VAL A 125 8.30 -3.43 -34.23
N GLY A 126 9.60 -3.71 -34.39
CA GLY A 126 10.16 -5.07 -34.27
C GLY A 126 9.89 -5.79 -32.93
N ASP A 127 9.60 -5.04 -31.88
CA ASP A 127 9.31 -5.58 -30.54
C ASP A 127 7.83 -5.98 -30.33
N VAL A 128 6.93 -5.68 -31.27
CA VAL A 128 5.51 -6.04 -31.23
C VAL A 128 5.05 -6.69 -32.54
N PRO A 129 4.04 -7.58 -32.53
CA PRO A 129 3.51 -8.16 -33.76
C PRO A 129 2.98 -7.06 -34.70
N GLU A 130 3.43 -7.04 -35.96
CA GLU A 130 3.08 -5.99 -36.96
C GLU A 130 1.56 -5.77 -37.08
N ALA A 131 0.76 -6.85 -36.99
CA ALA A 131 -0.70 -6.79 -37.03
C ALA A 131 -1.35 -5.94 -35.92
N THR A 132 -0.63 -5.67 -34.83
CA THR A 132 -1.13 -4.83 -33.72
C THR A 132 -0.73 -3.36 -33.85
N ALA A 133 0.27 -3.06 -34.67
CA ALA A 133 0.81 -1.72 -34.86
C ALA A 133 0.27 -1.02 -36.10
N ILE A 134 -0.25 -1.78 -37.07
CA ILE A 134 -0.85 -1.24 -38.28
C ILE A 134 -2.34 -0.95 -38.01
N ASP A 135 -2.78 0.25 -38.37
CA ASP A 135 -4.19 0.62 -38.31
C ASP A 135 -4.99 0.12 -39.52
N ASP A 136 -6.32 0.15 -39.45
CA ASP A 136 -7.21 -0.23 -40.56
C ASP A 136 -6.97 0.63 -41.82
N GLN A 137 -6.31 1.78 -41.65
CA GLN A 137 -5.89 2.72 -42.68
C GLN A 137 -4.46 2.45 -43.21
N GLY A 138 -3.77 1.41 -42.73
CA GLY A 138 -2.41 1.06 -43.12
C GLY A 138 -1.31 1.91 -42.45
N LEU A 139 -1.66 2.78 -41.50
CA LEU A 139 -0.70 3.61 -40.77
C LEU A 139 0.00 2.83 -39.67
N VAL A 140 1.31 3.04 -39.55
CA VAL A 140 2.14 2.37 -38.53
C VAL A 140 2.18 3.24 -37.27
N HIS A 141 1.71 2.69 -36.15
CA HIS A 141 1.81 3.33 -34.84
C HIS A 141 3.16 3.00 -34.17
N PRO A 142 3.77 3.97 -33.47
CA PRO A 142 4.97 3.73 -32.68
C PRO A 142 4.68 2.83 -31.48
N VAL A 143 5.74 2.35 -30.85
CA VAL A 143 5.71 1.42 -29.73
C VAL A 143 6.01 2.16 -28.44
N ILE A 144 5.09 2.08 -27.49
CA ILE A 144 5.29 2.55 -26.12
C ILE A 144 6.14 1.52 -25.41
N VAL A 145 7.30 1.97 -24.92
CA VAL A 145 8.15 1.17 -24.05
C VAL A 145 7.95 1.64 -22.61
N HIS A 146 7.54 0.70 -21.78
CA HIS A 146 7.28 0.90 -20.36
C HIS A 146 8.21 0.00 -19.52
N PHE A 147 8.95 0.60 -18.60
CA PHE A 147 9.77 -0.12 -17.63
C PHE A 147 8.95 -0.41 -16.38
N GLY A 148 8.38 -1.60 -16.35
CA GLY A 148 7.54 -2.09 -15.27
C GLY A 148 8.29 -2.97 -14.27
N ILE A 149 7.67 -3.16 -13.11
CA ILE A 149 8.11 -4.09 -12.07
C ILE A 149 7.06 -5.19 -11.95
N ARG A 150 7.43 -6.42 -12.24
CA ARG A 150 6.53 -7.55 -12.07
C ARG A 150 6.18 -7.76 -10.58
N PRO A 151 4.90 -8.01 -10.25
CA PRO A 151 4.52 -8.42 -8.90
C PRO A 151 5.33 -9.63 -8.42
N PRO A 152 5.74 -9.67 -7.14
CA PRO A 152 6.53 -10.78 -6.59
C PRO A 152 5.94 -12.16 -6.87
N GLN A 153 4.61 -12.27 -6.83
CA GLN A 153 3.84 -13.50 -7.06
C GLN A 153 4.05 -14.09 -8.46
N LEU A 154 4.29 -13.26 -9.48
CA LEU A 154 4.51 -13.68 -10.87
C LEU A 154 6.00 -13.69 -11.27
N SER A 155 6.87 -13.31 -10.34
CA SER A 155 8.33 -13.29 -10.53
C SER A 155 8.97 -14.57 -9.99
N TYR A 156 10.30 -14.70 -10.12
CA TYR A 156 11.07 -15.79 -9.51
C TYR A 156 10.76 -16.00 -8.01
N ALA A 157 10.35 -14.96 -7.28
CA ALA A 157 10.00 -15.06 -5.86
C ALA A 157 8.72 -15.89 -5.59
N GLY A 158 7.81 -15.94 -6.56
CA GLY A 158 6.59 -16.76 -6.50
C GLY A 158 6.83 -18.22 -6.87
N ASN A 159 7.94 -18.55 -7.55
CA ASN A 159 8.23 -19.92 -7.99
C ASN A 159 8.47 -20.85 -6.79
N PRO A 160 7.69 -21.93 -6.61
CA PRO A 160 7.88 -22.91 -5.53
C PRO A 160 9.29 -23.52 -5.49
N GLU A 161 9.90 -23.77 -6.65
CA GLU A 161 11.25 -24.32 -6.76
C GLU A 161 12.30 -23.34 -6.22
N TYR A 162 12.16 -22.06 -6.58
CA TYR A 162 13.03 -21.00 -6.08
C TYR A 162 12.88 -20.85 -4.56
N GLN A 163 11.65 -20.86 -4.04
CA GLN A 163 11.39 -20.79 -2.60
C GLN A 163 11.96 -22.00 -1.84
N LYS A 164 11.94 -23.19 -2.44
CA LYS A 164 12.59 -24.38 -1.87
C LYS A 164 14.11 -24.22 -1.86
N ALA A 165 14.72 -23.89 -2.99
CA ALA A 165 16.16 -23.67 -3.11
C ALA A 165 16.66 -22.56 -2.16
N TRP A 166 15.90 -21.48 -2.04
CA TRP A 166 16.18 -20.36 -1.13
C TRP A 166 16.13 -20.79 0.34
N ARG A 167 15.12 -21.56 0.74
CA ARG A 167 15.02 -22.11 2.11
C ARG A 167 16.19 -23.05 2.42
N GLU A 168 16.58 -23.89 1.48
CA GLU A 168 17.76 -24.76 1.63
C GLU A 168 19.05 -23.96 1.77
N TYR A 169 19.26 -22.95 0.93
CA TYR A 169 20.41 -22.05 0.99
C TYR A 169 20.50 -21.34 2.35
N ILE A 170 19.40 -20.74 2.83
CA ILE A 170 19.38 -20.06 4.13
C ILE A 170 19.71 -21.02 5.27
N LYS A 171 19.11 -22.22 5.28
CA LYS A 171 19.38 -23.23 6.31
C LYS A 171 20.85 -23.63 6.31
N PHE A 172 21.42 -23.87 5.12
CA PHE A 172 22.81 -24.27 4.97
C PHE A 172 23.78 -23.14 5.36
N ARG A 173 23.46 -21.89 5.02
CA ARG A 173 24.22 -20.71 5.45
C ARG A 173 24.23 -20.55 6.96
N HIS A 174 23.08 -20.76 7.62
CA HIS A 174 23.01 -20.75 9.08
C HIS A 174 23.79 -21.89 9.73
N LEU A 175 23.76 -23.09 9.13
CA LEU A 175 24.56 -24.22 9.59
C LEU A 175 26.06 -23.90 9.55
N ILE A 176 26.56 -23.40 8.41
CA ILE A 176 27.96 -23.01 8.24
C ILE A 176 28.37 -21.91 9.24
N ALA A 177 27.52 -20.92 9.46
CA ALA A 177 27.80 -19.84 10.42
C ALA A 177 27.93 -20.35 11.87
N ASN A 178 27.29 -21.47 12.21
CA ASN A 178 27.33 -22.08 13.54
C ASN A 178 28.38 -23.20 13.66
N MET A 179 29.04 -23.58 12.56
CA MET A 179 30.13 -24.57 12.58
C MET A 179 31.40 -23.92 13.14
N SER A 180 32.07 -24.61 14.07
CA SER A 180 33.32 -24.13 14.67
C SER A 180 34.46 -23.98 13.66
N LYS A 181 34.52 -24.88 12.66
CA LYS A 181 35.45 -24.83 11.53
C LYS A 181 34.77 -25.36 10.26
N PRO A 182 34.21 -24.50 9.39
CA PRO A 182 33.60 -24.95 8.15
C PRO A 182 34.64 -25.45 7.15
N SER A 183 34.39 -26.63 6.56
CA SER A 183 35.26 -27.22 5.53
C SER A 183 35.25 -26.40 4.24
N PHE A 184 36.31 -26.51 3.45
CA PHE A 184 36.37 -25.90 2.10
C PHE A 184 35.24 -26.44 1.21
N GLU A 185 34.91 -27.73 1.33
CA GLU A 185 33.80 -28.34 0.58
C GLU A 185 32.45 -27.71 0.93
N ASP A 186 32.21 -27.38 2.20
CA ASP A 186 30.96 -26.77 2.64
C ASP A 186 30.82 -25.36 2.09
N LYS A 187 31.91 -24.58 2.07
CA LYS A 187 31.93 -23.26 1.42
C LYS A 187 31.63 -23.38 -0.08
N ARG A 188 32.23 -24.34 -0.77
CA ARG A 188 31.97 -24.59 -2.20
C ARG A 188 30.52 -25.03 -2.46
N LYS A 189 29.93 -25.85 -1.58
CA LYS A 189 28.51 -26.23 -1.66
C LYS A 189 27.60 -25.02 -1.45
N LEU A 190 27.94 -24.11 -0.54
CA LEU A 190 27.19 -22.87 -0.31
C LEU A 190 27.20 -21.97 -1.54
N GLU A 191 28.39 -21.75 -2.11
CA GLU A 191 28.59 -20.98 -3.34
C GLU A 191 27.82 -21.61 -4.52
N THR A 192 27.87 -22.93 -4.66
CA THR A 192 27.09 -23.65 -5.68
C THR A 192 25.59 -23.41 -5.54
N LYS A 193 25.07 -23.44 -4.30
CA LYS A 193 23.65 -23.13 -4.02
C LYS A 193 23.32 -21.65 -4.29
N GLU A 194 24.25 -20.75 -4.04
CA GLU A 194 24.10 -19.32 -4.36
C GLU A 194 24.07 -19.06 -5.87
N ASN A 195 24.99 -19.67 -6.63
CA ASN A 195 25.03 -19.58 -8.09
C ASN A 195 23.75 -20.10 -8.73
N ARG A 196 23.22 -21.24 -8.25
CA ARG A 196 21.92 -21.76 -8.69
C ARG A 196 20.79 -20.75 -8.47
N LEU A 197 20.78 -20.03 -7.35
CA LEU A 197 19.77 -18.99 -7.09
C LEU A 197 19.94 -17.76 -7.99
N LEU A 198 21.17 -17.40 -8.33
CA LEU A 198 21.49 -16.33 -9.28
C LEU A 198 21.04 -16.70 -10.69
N GLU A 199 21.32 -17.92 -11.15
CA GLU A 199 20.85 -18.45 -12.44
C GLU A 199 19.32 -18.38 -12.53
N MET A 200 18.60 -18.86 -11.52
CA MET A 200 17.13 -18.78 -11.47
C MET A 200 16.60 -17.34 -11.48
N ARG A 201 17.38 -16.36 -10.97
CA ARG A 201 17.01 -14.93 -11.00
C ARG A 201 17.27 -14.30 -12.36
N MET A 202 18.31 -14.74 -13.06
CA MET A 202 18.72 -14.21 -14.37
C MET A 202 17.87 -14.74 -15.52
N GLN A 203 17.14 -15.84 -15.33
CA GLN A 203 16.19 -16.36 -16.32
C GLN A 203 15.13 -15.29 -16.69
N GLY A 204 15.23 -14.78 -17.93
CA GLY A 204 14.46 -13.63 -18.41
C GLY A 204 12.95 -13.75 -18.23
N ARG A 205 12.39 -14.97 -18.38
CA ARG A 205 10.96 -15.24 -18.21
C ARG A 205 10.42 -14.84 -16.84
N MET A 206 11.24 -14.93 -15.78
CA MET A 206 10.84 -14.71 -14.38
C MET A 206 11.50 -13.48 -13.75
N LYS A 207 12.21 -12.66 -14.54
CA LYS A 207 12.86 -11.44 -14.08
C LYS A 207 11.82 -10.46 -13.52
N ARG A 208 12.18 -9.80 -12.42
CA ARG A 208 11.30 -8.84 -11.75
C ARG A 208 11.21 -7.51 -12.49
N ASN A 209 12.33 -6.97 -12.94
CA ASN A 209 12.32 -5.77 -13.78
C ASN A 209 12.07 -6.20 -15.23
N ILE A 210 11.00 -5.70 -15.81
CA ILE A 210 10.55 -6.06 -17.16
C ILE A 210 10.43 -4.80 -18.00
N THR A 211 10.79 -4.92 -19.26
CA THR A 211 10.47 -3.92 -20.28
C THR A 211 9.25 -4.46 -21.02
N ILE A 212 8.18 -3.67 -21.06
CA ILE A 212 6.96 -3.99 -21.77
C ILE A 212 6.90 -3.07 -22.99
N ALA A 213 6.72 -3.66 -24.17
CA ALA A 213 6.48 -2.94 -25.41
C ALA A 213 5.00 -3.13 -25.79
N VAL A 214 4.27 -2.03 -26.01
CA VAL A 214 2.87 -2.02 -26.41
C VAL A 214 2.70 -1.06 -27.58
N SER A 215 1.88 -1.41 -28.58
CA SER A 215 1.55 -0.46 -29.64
C SER A 215 0.84 0.78 -29.07
N ALA A 216 1.20 1.97 -29.57
CA ALA A 216 0.53 3.23 -29.25
C ALA A 216 -0.88 3.35 -29.87
N LYS A 217 -1.35 2.34 -30.62
CA LYS A 217 -2.69 2.35 -31.23
C LYS A 217 -3.77 2.53 -30.16
N SER A 218 -4.70 3.44 -30.42
CA SER A 218 -5.83 3.80 -29.53
C SER A 218 -5.46 4.38 -28.16
N PHE A 219 -4.19 4.66 -27.89
CA PHE A 219 -3.78 5.38 -26.68
C PHE A 219 -4.03 6.88 -26.83
N HIS A 220 -4.56 7.46 -25.77
CA HIS A 220 -4.85 8.89 -25.65
C HIS A 220 -3.94 9.53 -24.59
N ARG A 221 -3.54 10.77 -24.85
CA ARG A 221 -2.81 11.60 -23.90
C ARG A 221 -3.78 12.11 -22.85
N THR A 222 -3.31 12.15 -21.60
CA THR A 222 -4.08 12.68 -20.47
C THR A 222 -3.56 14.04 -20.01
N GLY A 223 -2.31 14.38 -20.33
CA GLY A 223 -1.61 15.54 -19.78
C GLY A 223 -1.18 15.38 -18.32
N ILE A 224 -1.50 14.24 -17.66
CA ILE A 224 -1.14 13.93 -16.28
C ILE A 224 0.19 13.20 -16.26
N MET A 225 1.12 13.72 -15.46
CA MET A 225 2.45 13.17 -15.27
C MET A 225 2.51 12.18 -14.09
N CYS A 226 3.51 11.30 -14.07
CA CYS A 226 3.65 10.25 -13.07
C CYS A 226 3.91 10.74 -11.62
N ASP A 227 4.32 11.99 -11.44
CA ASP A 227 4.48 12.66 -10.16
C ASP A 227 3.13 12.93 -9.47
N MET A 228 2.12 13.34 -10.23
CA MET A 228 0.75 13.49 -9.73
C MET A 228 0.18 12.16 -9.26
N VAL A 229 0.45 11.07 -9.99
CA VAL A 229 0.04 9.72 -9.59
C VAL A 229 0.67 9.33 -8.26
N GLN A 230 1.94 9.66 -8.04
CA GLN A 230 2.60 9.36 -6.77
C GLN A 230 1.90 10.03 -5.57
N HIS A 231 1.47 11.29 -5.73
CA HIS A 231 0.70 12.00 -4.70
C HIS A 231 -0.71 11.42 -4.56
N ALA A 232 -1.36 11.09 -5.67
CA ALA A 232 -2.69 10.48 -5.68
C ALA A 232 -2.71 9.17 -4.87
N MET A 233 -1.67 8.35 -4.96
CA MET A 233 -1.58 7.09 -4.22
C MET A 233 -1.41 7.25 -2.70
N LEU A 234 -1.06 8.45 -2.21
CA LEU A 234 -1.01 8.75 -0.77
C LEU A 234 -2.37 9.18 -0.21
N ILE A 235 -3.29 9.64 -1.06
CA ILE A 235 -4.62 10.12 -0.65
C ILE A 235 -5.46 9.01 0.02
N PRO A 236 -5.53 7.78 -0.52
CA PRO A 236 -6.19 6.68 0.17
C PRO A 236 -5.65 6.41 1.59
N VAL A 237 -4.33 6.49 1.78
CA VAL A 237 -3.69 6.32 3.09
C VAL A 237 -4.13 7.42 4.06
N LEU A 238 -4.07 8.67 3.62
CA LEU A 238 -4.46 9.83 4.43
C LEU A 238 -5.94 9.79 4.80
N THR A 239 -6.82 9.51 3.84
CA THR A 239 -8.26 9.43 4.09
C THR A 239 -8.60 8.28 5.04
N GLY A 240 -7.92 7.13 4.91
CA GLY A 240 -8.02 6.02 5.86
C GLY A 240 -7.63 6.44 7.28
N HIS A 241 -6.51 7.15 7.42
CA HIS A 241 -6.03 7.67 8.69
C HIS A 241 -7.01 8.68 9.32
N LEU A 242 -7.50 9.65 8.55
CA LEU A 242 -8.47 10.64 9.04
C LEU A 242 -9.79 10.00 9.47
N ARG A 243 -10.30 9.03 8.70
CA ARG A 243 -11.51 8.26 9.05
C ARG A 243 -11.31 7.43 10.32
N PHE A 244 -10.14 6.81 10.46
CA PHE A 244 -9.78 6.06 11.65
C PHE A 244 -9.77 6.96 12.89
N HIS A 245 -9.10 8.12 12.85
CA HIS A 245 -9.08 9.05 13.99
C HIS A 245 -10.43 9.67 14.33
N ARG A 246 -11.31 9.90 13.35
CA ARG A 246 -12.71 10.28 13.63
C ARG A 246 -13.45 9.15 14.36
N SER A 247 -13.16 7.90 14.04
CA SER A 247 -13.76 6.75 14.70
C SER A 247 -13.24 6.58 16.14
N LEU A 248 -11.96 6.89 16.38
CA LEU A 248 -11.40 6.95 17.73
C LEU A 248 -12.10 7.97 18.61
N ASN A 249 -12.48 9.14 18.07
CA ASN A 249 -13.24 10.12 18.86
C ASN A 249 -14.57 9.54 19.38
N VAL A 250 -15.26 8.75 18.56
CA VAL A 250 -16.51 8.08 18.96
C VAL A 250 -16.23 7.01 20.02
N LEU A 251 -15.11 6.30 19.90
CA LEU A 251 -14.69 5.32 20.89
C LEU A 251 -14.35 5.98 22.24
N GLU A 252 -13.62 7.09 22.26
CA GLU A 252 -13.30 7.85 23.47
C GLU A 252 -14.57 8.35 24.17
N GLN A 253 -15.56 8.81 23.41
CA GLN A 253 -16.87 9.20 23.95
C GLN A 253 -17.59 8.03 24.61
N TYR A 254 -17.47 6.82 24.05
CA TYR A 254 -18.09 5.62 24.61
C TYR A 254 -17.38 5.13 25.89
N ILE A 255 -16.04 5.17 25.91
CA ILE A 255 -15.24 4.78 27.08
C ILE A 255 -15.40 5.81 28.22
N GLY A 256 -15.69 7.07 27.90
CA GLY A 256 -15.76 8.15 28.88
C GLY A 256 -14.39 8.67 29.32
N TYR A 257 -13.33 8.37 28.55
CA TYR A 257 -11.96 8.80 28.81
C TYR A 257 -11.29 9.30 27.53
N THR A 258 -10.71 10.50 27.59
CA THR A 258 -9.98 11.10 26.46
C THR A 258 -8.47 10.88 26.63
N PHE A 259 -7.83 10.26 25.64
CA PHE A 259 -6.40 10.00 25.69
C PHE A 259 -5.61 11.27 25.32
N THR A 260 -4.58 11.60 26.10
CA THR A 260 -3.66 12.71 25.78
C THR A 260 -2.85 12.40 24.52
N ASN A 261 -2.34 11.18 24.40
CA ASN A 261 -1.61 10.71 23.23
C ASN A 261 -2.48 9.77 22.37
N ARG A 262 -2.95 10.28 21.23
CA ARG A 262 -3.77 9.52 20.27
C ARG A 262 -3.02 8.37 19.59
N TYR A 263 -1.69 8.48 19.46
CA TYR A 263 -0.88 7.41 18.87
C TYR A 263 -0.84 6.18 19.76
N THR A 264 -0.87 6.35 21.09
CA THR A 264 -0.95 5.23 22.04
C THR A 264 -2.27 4.47 21.87
N LEU A 265 -3.39 5.19 21.68
CA LEU A 265 -4.69 4.56 21.42
C LEU A 265 -4.70 3.84 20.05
N GLN A 266 -4.15 4.45 19.01
CA GLN A 266 -4.00 3.79 17.71
C GLN A 266 -3.14 2.51 17.83
N LEU A 267 -2.03 2.58 18.56
CA LEU A 267 -1.14 1.45 18.79
C LEU A 267 -1.86 0.31 19.53
N ALA A 268 -2.63 0.63 20.58
CA ALA A 268 -3.41 -0.34 21.35
C ALA A 268 -4.42 -1.12 20.49
N LEU A 269 -4.95 -0.50 19.45
CA LEU A 269 -5.92 -1.08 18.51
C LEU A 269 -5.26 -1.77 17.30
N THR A 270 -3.94 -1.75 17.20
CA THR A 270 -3.19 -2.33 16.08
C THR A 270 -2.74 -3.75 16.41
N HIS A 271 -3.39 -4.74 15.78
CA HIS A 271 -3.07 -6.15 15.97
C HIS A 271 -1.75 -6.55 15.26
N PRO A 272 -0.95 -7.52 15.75
CA PRO A 272 0.33 -7.90 15.13
C PRO A 272 0.23 -8.48 13.72
N SER A 273 -0.96 -8.98 13.36
CA SER A 273 -1.22 -9.44 11.98
C SER A 273 -1.60 -8.32 11.02
N TYR A 274 -1.83 -7.10 11.53
CA TYR A 274 -2.07 -5.95 10.68
C TYR A 274 -0.83 -5.69 9.83
N LYS A 275 -1.08 -5.50 8.53
CA LYS A 275 -0.07 -5.00 7.60
C LYS A 275 -0.59 -3.68 7.09
N GLU A 276 0.32 -2.74 6.86
CA GLU A 276 -0.03 -1.44 6.29
C GLU A 276 -0.83 -1.66 5.00
N ASN A 277 -2.10 -1.29 5.07
CA ASN A 277 -2.99 -1.25 3.92
C ASN A 277 -2.89 0.17 3.38
N PHE A 278 -2.72 0.32 2.06
CA PHE A 278 -2.60 1.62 1.40
C PHE A 278 -3.93 2.41 1.38
N GLY A 279 -4.78 2.28 2.41
CA GLY A 279 -6.16 2.81 2.44
C GLY A 279 -7.14 2.15 1.47
N THR A 280 -6.63 1.38 0.51
CA THR A 280 -7.37 0.56 -0.45
C THR A 280 -6.74 -0.84 -0.49
N ASN A 281 -7.25 -1.70 -1.37
CA ASN A 281 -6.66 -3.00 -1.64
C ASN A 281 -5.18 -2.84 -2.05
N PRO A 282 -4.23 -3.47 -1.32
CA PRO A 282 -2.82 -3.32 -1.60
C PRO A 282 -2.41 -3.74 -3.03
N ASP A 283 -3.15 -4.65 -3.66
CA ASP A 283 -2.83 -5.11 -5.01
C ASP A 283 -3.23 -4.08 -6.07
N HIS A 284 -4.39 -3.43 -5.92
CA HIS A 284 -4.75 -2.27 -6.75
C HIS A 284 -3.68 -1.18 -6.63
N ALA A 285 -3.32 -0.81 -5.40
CA ALA A 285 -2.30 0.22 -5.17
C ALA A 285 -0.94 -0.11 -5.79
N ARG A 286 -0.48 -1.36 -5.68
CA ARG A 286 0.78 -1.81 -6.30
C ARG A 286 0.72 -1.79 -7.82
N ASN A 287 -0.40 -2.22 -8.41
CA ASN A 287 -0.57 -2.23 -9.85
C ASN A 287 -0.55 -0.80 -10.41
N SER A 288 -1.31 0.12 -9.81
CA SER A 288 -1.35 1.53 -10.23
C SER A 288 0.02 2.20 -10.08
N LEU A 289 0.74 1.95 -8.99
CA LEU A 289 2.11 2.46 -8.80
C LEU A 289 3.11 1.86 -9.81
N THR A 290 2.97 0.59 -10.14
CA THR A 290 3.86 -0.08 -11.11
C THR A 290 3.63 0.48 -12.51
N ASN A 291 2.37 0.61 -12.93
CA ASN A 291 2.00 1.02 -14.28
C ASN A 291 2.16 2.52 -14.50
N CYS A 292 1.82 3.34 -13.50
CA CYS A 292 1.68 4.79 -13.65
C CYS A 292 2.53 5.63 -12.68
N GLY A 293 3.13 5.03 -11.64
CA GLY A 293 3.91 5.75 -10.63
C GLY A 293 5.26 6.25 -11.15
N ILE A 294 6.04 6.94 -10.32
CA ILE A 294 7.40 7.35 -10.71
C ILE A 294 8.39 6.19 -10.57
N ARG A 295 9.36 6.08 -11.49
CA ARG A 295 10.47 5.14 -11.34
C ARG A 295 11.42 5.64 -10.25
N GLN A 296 11.20 5.18 -9.01
CA GLN A 296 12.12 5.49 -7.92
C GLN A 296 13.42 4.70 -8.10
N PRO A 297 14.60 5.33 -8.00
CA PRO A 297 15.84 4.60 -7.77
C PRO A 297 15.72 3.89 -6.42
N GLU A 298 16.08 2.60 -6.34
CA GLU A 298 16.07 1.86 -5.08
C GLU A 298 17.15 2.48 -4.16
N TYR A 299 16.77 3.40 -3.28
CA TYR A 299 17.63 3.97 -2.25
C TYR A 299 17.31 3.36 -0.89
N GLY A 300 18.33 2.89 -0.18
CA GLY A 300 18.21 2.31 1.18
C GLY A 300 18.23 0.78 1.23
N ASP A 301 18.75 0.25 2.34
CA ASP A 301 18.84 -1.20 2.57
C ASP A 301 17.50 -1.74 3.11
N ARG A 302 16.85 -2.64 2.37
CA ARG A 302 15.57 -3.29 2.76
C ARG A 302 15.66 -4.02 4.12
N LYS A 303 16.87 -4.27 4.62
CA LYS A 303 17.13 -4.88 5.94
C LYS A 303 16.53 -4.13 7.10
N ILE A 304 16.36 -2.81 7.02
CA ILE A 304 15.84 -1.97 8.11
C ILE A 304 14.45 -2.47 8.58
N HIS A 305 13.57 -2.84 7.64
CA HIS A 305 12.24 -3.36 7.96
C HIS A 305 12.27 -4.76 8.61
N TYR A 306 13.27 -5.59 8.30
CA TYR A 306 13.39 -6.94 8.85
C TYR A 306 13.99 -6.97 10.25
N MET A 307 14.85 -6.01 10.60
CA MET A 307 15.50 -5.97 11.92
C MET A 307 14.51 -5.71 13.05
N ASN A 308 13.48 -4.89 12.80
CA ASN A 308 12.52 -4.50 13.84
C ASN A 308 11.33 -5.48 13.99
N THR A 309 11.01 -6.26 12.95
CA THR A 309 9.84 -7.18 12.96
C THR A 309 10.21 -8.63 13.26
N ARG A 310 11.45 -9.05 13.02
CA ARG A 310 11.84 -10.46 13.17
C ARG A 310 12.17 -10.80 14.63
N LYS A 311 11.23 -11.43 15.32
CA LYS A 311 11.39 -11.89 16.72
C LYS A 311 11.87 -13.34 16.88
N ARG A 312 12.06 -14.08 15.77
CA ARG A 312 12.39 -15.53 15.80
C ARG A 312 13.86 -15.82 15.53
N GLY A 313 14.42 -16.72 16.33
CA GLY A 313 15.77 -17.28 16.17
C GLY A 313 16.68 -16.96 17.35
N ILE A 314 17.59 -17.89 17.68
CA ILE A 314 18.46 -17.77 18.85
C ILE A 314 19.37 -16.54 18.80
N ASN A 315 19.92 -16.19 17.63
CA ASN A 315 20.76 -15.00 17.48
C ASN A 315 19.99 -13.71 17.73
N THR A 316 18.73 -13.65 17.29
CA THR A 316 17.87 -12.51 17.57
C THR A 316 17.53 -12.45 19.06
N LEU A 317 17.21 -13.60 19.68
CA LEU A 317 16.95 -13.68 21.12
C LEU A 317 18.15 -13.20 21.94
N ILE A 318 19.35 -13.73 21.67
CA ILE A 318 20.59 -13.31 22.33
C ILE A 318 20.82 -11.82 22.11
N SER A 319 20.66 -11.32 20.88
CA SER A 319 20.83 -9.89 20.57
C SER A 319 19.80 -8.99 21.25
N ILE A 320 18.61 -9.49 21.58
CA ILE A 320 17.59 -8.75 22.34
C ILE A 320 17.92 -8.82 23.83
N MET A 321 18.25 -10.00 24.36
CA MET A 321 18.62 -10.21 25.76
C MET A 321 19.92 -9.49 26.15
N SER A 322 20.82 -9.25 25.20
CA SER A 322 22.05 -8.47 25.43
C SER A 322 21.83 -6.96 25.44
N ARG A 323 20.64 -6.47 25.06
CA ARG A 323 20.32 -5.04 25.13
C ARG A 323 19.91 -4.70 26.55
N PHE A 324 20.72 -3.90 27.21
CA PHE A 324 20.36 -3.34 28.51
C PHE A 324 19.23 -2.33 28.38
N GLY A 325 18.50 -2.13 29.47
CA GLY A 325 17.48 -1.09 29.59
C GLY A 325 18.10 0.30 29.36
N LYS A 326 17.32 1.20 28.77
CA LYS A 326 17.70 2.61 28.68
C LYS A 326 17.27 3.32 29.97
N GLU A 327 18.10 4.26 30.43
CA GLU A 327 17.80 5.06 31.62
C GLU A 327 16.64 6.05 31.40
N HIS A 328 16.43 6.47 30.16
CA HIS A 328 15.38 7.41 29.78
C HIS A 328 14.31 6.73 28.94
N GLU A 329 13.08 7.23 29.04
CA GLU A 329 11.95 6.80 28.22
C GLU A 329 12.28 7.01 26.74
N THR A 330 12.09 5.97 25.93
CA THR A 330 12.24 6.07 24.48
C THR A 330 11.11 5.36 23.78
N ASP A 331 10.69 5.93 22.65
CA ASP A 331 9.71 5.28 21.79
C ASP A 331 10.20 3.92 21.30
N SER A 332 9.29 2.97 21.30
CA SER A 332 9.58 1.64 20.76
C SER A 332 9.29 1.58 19.28
N ASN A 333 10.21 0.99 18.51
CA ASN A 333 10.06 0.72 17.08
C ASN A 333 9.02 -0.39 16.76
N ILE A 334 8.26 -0.86 17.76
CA ILE A 334 7.25 -1.90 17.62
C ILE A 334 5.90 -1.22 17.41
N THR A 335 5.26 -1.50 16.28
CA THR A 335 4.05 -0.81 15.81
C THR A 335 2.76 -1.59 16.05
N HIS A 336 2.75 -2.49 17.04
CA HIS A 336 1.60 -3.33 17.39
C HIS A 336 1.43 -3.49 18.91
N ASN A 337 0.24 -3.94 19.32
CA ASN A 337 -0.24 -3.86 20.70
C ASN A 337 0.27 -4.93 21.70
N GLU A 338 1.03 -5.95 21.29
CA GLU A 338 1.49 -7.06 22.17
C GLU A 338 2.09 -6.60 23.52
N ARG A 339 2.83 -5.49 23.55
CA ARG A 339 3.42 -4.97 24.80
C ARG A 339 2.39 -4.31 25.70
N LEU A 340 1.40 -3.65 25.10
CA LEU A 340 0.29 -3.02 25.82
C LEU A 340 -0.68 -4.07 26.34
N GLU A 341 -0.88 -5.16 25.59
CA GLU A 341 -1.63 -6.34 26.03
C GLU A 341 -0.98 -6.97 27.27
N PHE A 342 0.32 -7.27 27.22
CA PHE A 342 1.05 -7.82 28.37
C PHE A 342 0.98 -6.93 29.62
N LEU A 343 1.08 -5.61 29.46
CA LEU A 343 0.91 -4.68 30.57
C LEU A 343 -0.54 -4.63 31.06
N GLY A 344 -1.50 -4.66 30.14
CA GLY A 344 -2.93 -4.68 30.43
C GLY A 344 -3.32 -5.88 31.26
N ASP A 345 -2.85 -7.08 30.89
CA ASP A 345 -3.09 -8.32 31.63
C ASP A 345 -2.61 -8.21 33.08
N ALA A 346 -1.38 -7.70 33.29
CA ALA A 346 -0.84 -7.51 34.64
C ALA A 346 -1.62 -6.47 35.46
N VAL A 347 -2.06 -5.37 34.84
CA VAL A 347 -2.86 -4.34 35.54
C VAL A 347 -4.24 -4.87 35.91
N VAL A 348 -4.89 -5.58 34.99
CA VAL A 348 -6.19 -6.20 35.22
C VAL A 348 -6.09 -7.26 36.32
N GLU A 349 -5.11 -8.14 36.25
CA GLU A 349 -4.83 -9.16 37.27
C GLU A 349 -4.59 -8.54 38.65
N PHE A 350 -3.86 -7.43 38.71
CA PHE A 350 -3.62 -6.71 39.95
C PHE A 350 -4.90 -6.10 40.54
N ILE A 351 -5.69 -5.41 39.71
CA ILE A 351 -6.94 -4.77 40.14
C ILE A 351 -7.97 -5.82 40.60
N THR A 352 -8.13 -6.92 39.84
CA THR A 352 -9.06 -7.99 40.22
C THR A 352 -8.61 -8.66 41.52
N SER A 353 -7.32 -8.91 41.70
CA SER A 353 -6.78 -9.52 42.92
C SER A 353 -7.05 -8.66 44.15
N ILE A 354 -6.85 -7.33 44.08
CA ILE A 354 -7.14 -6.41 45.18
C ILE A 354 -8.64 -6.39 45.50
N HIS A 355 -9.48 -6.26 44.47
CA HIS A 355 -10.92 -6.22 44.69
C HIS A 355 -11.45 -7.54 45.29
N LEU A 356 -10.98 -8.69 44.80
CA LEU A 356 -11.37 -9.99 45.34
C LEU A 356 -10.89 -10.18 46.78
N PHE A 357 -9.65 -9.76 47.09
CA PHE A 357 -9.10 -9.82 48.44
C PHE A 357 -9.94 -9.00 49.44
N HIS A 358 -10.38 -7.80 49.06
CA HIS A 358 -11.22 -6.96 49.92
C HIS A 358 -12.69 -7.36 49.95
N MET A 359 -13.24 -7.93 48.87
CA MET A 359 -14.65 -8.37 48.83
C MET A 359 -14.88 -9.70 49.56
N PHE A 360 -13.87 -10.58 49.61
CA PHE A 360 -13.98 -11.91 50.21
C PHE A 360 -12.85 -12.17 51.23
N PRO A 361 -12.84 -11.46 52.38
CA PRO A 361 -11.78 -11.57 53.38
C PRO A 361 -11.71 -12.96 54.05
N ASP A 362 -12.81 -13.72 54.06
CA ASP A 362 -12.90 -15.05 54.69
C ASP A 362 -12.55 -16.21 53.74
N LEU A 363 -12.23 -15.91 52.48
CA LEU A 363 -11.97 -16.92 51.46
C LEU A 363 -10.48 -17.27 51.40
N GLU A 364 -10.17 -18.56 51.44
CA GLU A 364 -8.79 -19.05 51.33
C GLU A 364 -8.18 -18.72 49.95
N GLU A 365 -6.86 -18.58 49.90
CA GLU A 365 -6.09 -18.19 48.72
C GLU A 365 -6.41 -19.05 47.48
N GLY A 366 -6.63 -20.36 47.65
CA GLY A 366 -7.02 -21.27 46.57
C GLY A 366 -8.40 -20.97 45.98
N GLY A 367 -9.34 -20.48 46.80
CA GLY A 367 -10.67 -20.04 46.34
C GLY A 367 -10.59 -18.72 45.58
N LEU A 368 -9.79 -17.76 46.08
CA LEU A 368 -9.54 -16.47 45.42
C LEU A 368 -8.85 -16.64 44.06
N GLY A 369 -7.88 -17.56 43.97
CA GLY A 369 -7.18 -17.87 42.72
C GLY A 369 -8.11 -18.43 41.63
N ASN A 370 -9.04 -19.32 42.00
CA ASN A 370 -10.01 -19.87 41.04
C ASN A 370 -11.02 -18.82 40.54
N VAL A 371 -11.46 -17.92 41.43
CA VAL A 371 -12.37 -16.82 41.05
C VAL A 371 -11.64 -15.80 40.17
N SER A 372 -10.39 -15.47 40.50
CA SER A 372 -9.57 -14.57 39.68
C SER A 372 -9.32 -15.16 38.29
N GLY A 373 -8.89 -16.42 38.20
CA GLY A 373 -8.64 -17.07 36.91
C GLY A 373 -9.88 -17.22 36.02
N SER A 374 -11.06 -17.38 36.61
CA SER A 374 -12.32 -17.45 35.85
C SER A 374 -12.82 -16.08 35.38
N HIS A 375 -12.64 -15.02 36.17
CA HIS A 375 -12.96 -13.65 35.74
C HIS A 375 -11.96 -13.11 34.72
N CYS A 376 -10.69 -13.49 34.86
CA CYS A 376 -9.64 -13.11 33.93
C CYS A 376 -9.58 -13.97 32.65
N ALA A 377 -10.52 -14.91 32.48
CA ALA A 377 -10.55 -15.78 31.32
C ALA A 377 -10.86 -15.01 30.02
N GLU A 378 -10.17 -15.40 28.94
CA GLU A 378 -10.32 -14.80 27.61
C GLU A 378 -11.77 -14.80 27.11
N SER A 379 -12.57 -15.81 27.48
CA SER A 379 -14.00 -15.89 27.14
C SER A 379 -14.83 -14.76 27.78
N THR A 380 -14.49 -14.36 29.00
CA THR A 380 -15.18 -13.32 29.77
C THR A 380 -14.82 -11.94 29.21
N PHE A 381 -13.54 -11.69 28.96
CA PHE A 381 -13.07 -10.45 28.32
C PHE A 381 -13.53 -10.32 26.87
N GLY A 382 -13.60 -11.41 26.11
CA GLY A 382 -14.15 -11.41 24.76
C GLY A 382 -15.64 -11.04 24.72
N GLY A 383 -16.39 -11.33 25.78
CA GLY A 383 -17.77 -10.87 25.98
C GLY A 383 -17.85 -9.38 26.27
N ALA A 384 -17.14 -8.92 27.31
CA ALA A 384 -17.10 -7.50 27.70
C ALA A 384 -16.53 -6.59 26.60
N GLY A 385 -15.55 -7.09 25.84
CA GLY A 385 -14.97 -6.40 24.69
C GLY A 385 -16.00 -6.13 23.59
N LYS A 386 -16.98 -7.03 23.36
CA LYS A 386 -18.05 -6.81 22.38
C LYS A 386 -19.08 -5.78 22.83
N GLU A 387 -19.25 -5.60 24.13
CA GLU A 387 -20.14 -4.58 24.71
C GLU A 387 -19.47 -3.21 24.72
N THR A 388 -18.20 -3.15 25.12
CA THR A 388 -17.43 -1.90 25.25
C THR A 388 -16.88 -1.37 23.94
N THR A 389 -16.58 -2.28 23.01
CA THR A 389 -16.16 -1.92 21.65
C THR A 389 -17.09 -2.61 20.66
N PRO A 390 -17.88 -1.88 19.86
CA PRO A 390 -18.46 -2.50 18.69
C PRO A 390 -17.28 -2.97 17.84
N GLY A 391 -17.18 -4.28 17.53
CA GLY A 391 -16.04 -4.95 16.87
C GLY A 391 -15.71 -4.46 15.45
N ARG A 392 -15.59 -3.14 15.28
CA ARG A 392 -15.51 -2.33 14.06
C ARG A 392 -14.34 -1.35 14.09
N VAL A 393 -13.63 -1.20 15.22
CA VAL A 393 -12.53 -0.22 15.39
C VAL A 393 -11.14 -0.90 15.46
N TYR A 394 -11.06 -2.24 15.46
CA TYR A 394 -9.78 -2.96 15.47
C TYR A 394 -9.14 -3.02 14.08
N ALA A 395 -7.83 -2.76 14.01
CA ALA A 395 -7.07 -2.93 12.79
C ALA A 395 -6.56 -4.37 12.66
N VAL A 396 -7.25 -5.19 11.84
CA VAL A 396 -6.94 -6.61 11.61
C VAL A 396 -6.75 -6.91 10.11
N ARG A 397 -5.98 -7.97 9.80
CA ARG A 397 -5.49 -8.36 8.46
C ARG A 397 -6.53 -8.36 7.33
N THR A 398 -7.80 -8.67 7.60
CA THR A 398 -8.76 -9.00 6.53
C THR A 398 -9.96 -8.07 6.42
N ARG A 399 -10.27 -7.24 7.44
CA ARG A 399 -11.46 -6.39 7.42
C ARG A 399 -11.30 -5.22 8.39
N VAL A 400 -11.11 -4.02 7.86
CA VAL A 400 -11.67 -2.83 8.51
C VAL A 400 -13.08 -2.68 7.91
N ARG A 401 -14.03 -3.52 8.35
CA ARG A 401 -15.42 -3.45 7.87
C ARG A 401 -16.17 -2.36 8.64
N PHE A 402 -16.24 -1.17 8.05
CA PHE A 402 -17.21 -0.15 8.44
C PHE A 402 -18.55 -0.44 7.75
N VAL A 403 -19.40 -1.25 8.37
CA VAL A 403 -20.80 -1.40 7.96
C VAL A 403 -21.66 -0.85 9.09
N SER A 404 -22.43 0.21 8.82
CA SER A 404 -23.50 0.62 9.73
C SER A 404 -24.58 -0.47 9.67
N ARG A 405 -25.04 -0.93 10.83
CA ARG A 405 -26.28 -1.72 10.91
C ARG A 405 -27.19 -0.96 11.85
N ALA A 406 -28.02 -0.10 11.26
CA ALA A 406 -29.34 0.14 11.83
C ALA A 406 -30.17 -1.12 11.55
N GLY A 407 -30.69 -1.75 12.61
CA GLY A 407 -31.74 -2.76 12.58
C GLY A 407 -31.46 -4.06 11.80
N ALA A 408 -31.09 -5.13 12.51
CA ALA A 408 -31.60 -6.48 12.24
C ALA A 408 -31.15 -7.44 13.34
N THR A 409 -32.14 -7.84 14.12
CA THR A 409 -32.21 -8.93 15.09
C THR A 409 -31.60 -10.25 14.58
N SER A 410 -30.98 -10.96 15.53
CA SER A 410 -30.80 -12.42 15.62
C SER A 410 -30.68 -13.23 14.31
N ARG A 411 -29.49 -13.81 14.09
CA ARG A 411 -29.35 -15.25 13.81
C ARG A 411 -27.90 -15.67 14.04
N ALA A 412 -27.75 -16.57 15.00
CA ALA A 412 -26.55 -17.34 15.27
C ALA A 412 -26.32 -18.41 14.19
N GLY A 413 -25.08 -18.86 14.06
CA GLY A 413 -24.72 -20.08 13.33
C GLY A 413 -24.27 -19.84 11.89
N GLU A 414 -22.97 -19.90 11.63
CA GLU A 414 -22.32 -21.13 11.16
C GLU A 414 -20.86 -20.83 10.78
N LEU A 415 -19.97 -21.66 11.32
CA LEU A 415 -18.57 -21.79 10.93
C LEU A 415 -18.50 -22.31 9.49
N PHE A 416 -17.65 -21.70 8.64
CA PHE A 416 -16.60 -22.33 7.83
C PHE A 416 -15.77 -21.26 7.12
#